data_AF-A0A1K1LH85-F1
#
_entry.id   AF-A0A1K1LH85-F1
#
_cell.length_a   1.000
_cell.length_b   1.000
_cell.length_c   1.000
_cell.angle_alpha   90.00
_cell.angle_beta   90.00
_cell.angle_gamma   90.00
#
_symmetry.space_group_name_H-M   'P 1'
#
loop_
_entity.id
_entity.type
_entity.pdbx_description
1 polymer ?
#
loop_
_entity_poly.entity_id
_entity_poly.type
_entity_poly.pdbx_seq_one_letter_code
_entity_poly.pdbx_strand_id
1 'polypeptide(L)'
;MSLAATVAEKANLIWAIADKLTGVFKPHQYGEVILPLTVIRRFDSVLEPTKEMVLQAAQTFAGTPLEETMLRNAAGHKFYNTSPFTFTRLLDAPDDLEPNFRAYCNAFSPNVRQILERFKPFGPHLTTMAEKNVLYMVLKEFTTSKADLHPSRVSNLEMGYIFEELIRRFSEAHNEDAGQHYTPREVIELMVNLLLTHDNATLAGTGATTTIYDPACGTGGMLSVAEEHIHRCNSAASLLLCGQEINDETFAICKADMLIKGQDADYIKLGNTLSNDQFPGQTFDYVLSNPPFGREWKNEKAAVEREAARPEGRFGAGLPSISDSQMLFLQTAVARLKPEGRAAIIQNGSPLFTGDAGSGPSEIRRYILENDYLDAIIALPNDIFYNTGIATYIWLLCKNKPQARRGKVQLINASGLYEKRRKALGNKRNDIPQDAIAKICRLYGDFAESPLSRIFDVADFGYTRITVERPALPASGTEDAPAAPADAPKKRGRKPGKPRADASRRDTENVPLKEDIQAYFAREVLPFAPDAWIDESKSKVGYEIPFTRYFYEYTPPRPAAELAVELHELELRLGESLAALFED
;
A
#
# COMPACT_ATOMS: atom_id res chain seq x y z
N MET A 1 17.53 -11.77 23.12
CA MET A 1 16.06 -11.88 23.17
C MET A 1 15.55 -12.15 21.75
N SER A 2 14.37 -12.75 21.58
CA SER A 2 13.76 -12.83 20.25
C SER A 2 13.33 -11.43 19.78
N LEU A 3 13.26 -11.20 18.46
CA LEU A 3 12.79 -9.95 17.86
C LEU A 3 11.47 -9.47 18.51
N ALA A 4 10.50 -10.38 18.64
CA ALA A 4 9.21 -10.09 19.24
C ALA A 4 9.31 -9.70 20.73
N ALA A 5 10.25 -10.30 21.49
CA ALA A 5 10.45 -9.96 22.89
C ALA A 5 11.09 -8.56 23.04
N THR A 6 12.10 -8.22 22.23
CA THR A 6 12.71 -6.88 22.26
C THR A 6 11.68 -5.80 21.90
N VAL A 7 10.93 -6.00 20.80
CA VAL A 7 9.89 -5.06 20.36
C VAL A 7 8.84 -4.87 21.44
N ALA A 8 8.32 -5.96 22.01
CA ALA A 8 7.29 -5.88 23.06
C ALA A 8 7.83 -5.19 24.32
N GLU A 9 9.04 -5.52 24.77
CA GLU A 9 9.67 -4.90 25.93
C GLU A 9 9.83 -3.39 25.74
N LYS A 10 10.41 -2.96 24.61
CA LYS A 10 10.67 -1.54 24.33
C LYS A 10 9.38 -0.76 24.07
N ALA A 11 8.43 -1.31 23.33
CA ALA A 11 7.13 -0.67 23.12
C ALA A 11 6.35 -0.53 24.43
N ASN A 12 6.40 -1.54 25.32
CA ASN A 12 5.78 -1.46 26.64
C ASN A 12 6.48 -0.46 27.55
N LEU A 13 7.81 -0.38 27.50
CA LEU A 13 8.56 0.64 28.22
C LEU A 13 8.12 2.04 27.77
N ILE A 14 8.17 2.31 26.47
CA ILE A 14 7.82 3.63 25.92
C ILE A 14 6.35 3.96 26.20
N TRP A 15 5.47 2.96 26.17
CA TRP A 15 4.08 3.14 26.60
C TRP A 15 3.96 3.48 28.09
N ALA A 16 4.74 2.83 28.96
CA ALA A 16 4.78 3.18 30.39
C ALA A 16 5.32 4.60 30.65
N ILE A 17 6.12 5.16 29.72
CA ILE A 17 6.48 6.59 29.74
C ILE A 17 5.25 7.45 29.40
N ALA A 18 4.45 7.03 28.41
CA ALA A 18 3.20 7.70 28.07
C ALA A 18 2.22 7.78 29.25
N ASP A 19 2.19 6.76 30.12
CA ASP A 19 1.34 6.77 31.32
C ASP A 19 1.65 7.94 32.27
N LYS A 20 2.87 8.50 32.25
CA LYS A 20 3.26 9.71 33.00
C LYS A 20 2.55 10.97 32.53
N LEU A 21 1.96 10.95 31.32
CA LEU A 21 1.19 12.03 30.73
C LEU A 21 -0.28 12.02 31.19
N THR A 22 -0.70 10.97 31.89
CA THR A 22 -2.07 10.79 32.37
C THR A 22 -2.52 11.98 33.24
N GLY A 23 -3.69 12.52 32.93
CA GLY A 23 -4.25 13.69 33.63
C GLY A 23 -3.74 15.05 33.11
N VAL A 24 -2.60 15.08 32.42
CA VAL A 24 -2.10 16.30 31.76
C VAL A 24 -2.57 16.37 30.31
N PHE A 25 -2.46 15.25 29.59
CA PHE A 25 -2.84 15.13 28.19
C PHE A 25 -4.03 14.18 28.04
N LYS A 26 -4.82 14.38 26.98
CA LYS A 26 -5.78 13.38 26.53
C LYS A 26 -5.02 12.21 25.89
N PRO A 27 -5.55 10.97 25.93
CA PRO A 27 -4.88 9.82 25.31
C PRO A 27 -4.41 10.03 23.86
N HIS A 28 -5.10 10.86 23.05
CA HIS A 28 -4.68 11.17 21.67
C HIS A 28 -3.46 12.03 21.52
N GLN A 29 -3.14 12.78 22.55
CA GLN A 29 -2.00 13.65 22.52
C GLN A 29 -0.74 12.91 23.00
N TYR A 30 -0.86 11.66 23.47
CA TYR A 30 0.30 10.91 23.96
C TYR A 30 1.26 10.62 22.80
N GLY A 31 0.75 10.26 21.62
CA GLY A 31 1.58 10.06 20.42
C GLY A 31 2.37 11.32 20.04
N GLU A 32 1.70 12.48 20.09
CA GLU A 32 2.28 13.80 19.75
C GLU A 32 3.45 14.20 20.68
N VAL A 33 3.58 13.56 21.84
CA VAL A 33 4.67 13.77 22.81
C VAL A 33 5.72 12.66 22.74
N ILE A 34 5.26 11.41 22.72
CA ILE A 34 6.13 10.24 22.89
C ILE A 34 6.88 9.90 21.61
N LEU A 35 6.27 10.05 20.43
CA LEU A 35 6.94 9.81 19.15
C LEU A 35 8.16 10.72 18.94
N PRO A 36 8.05 12.07 19.06
CA PRO A 36 9.21 12.94 18.93
C PRO A 36 10.30 12.65 19.97
N LEU A 37 9.93 12.42 21.24
CA LEU A 37 10.93 12.07 22.27
C LEU A 37 11.66 10.77 21.96
N THR A 38 10.96 9.78 21.41
CA THR A 38 11.56 8.51 21.00
C THR A 38 12.56 8.71 19.85
N VAL A 39 12.21 9.53 18.85
CA VAL A 39 13.12 9.88 17.74
C VAL A 39 14.34 10.65 18.25
N ILE A 40 14.14 11.64 19.11
CA ILE A 40 15.22 12.43 19.70
C ILE A 40 16.14 11.53 20.53
N ARG A 41 15.61 10.66 21.39
CA ARG A 41 16.42 9.74 22.20
C ARG A 41 17.20 8.77 21.32
N ARG A 42 16.65 8.36 20.18
CA ARG A 42 17.37 7.51 19.24
C ARG A 42 18.58 8.22 18.63
N PHE A 43 18.42 9.47 18.20
CA PHE A 43 19.54 10.29 17.74
C PHE A 43 20.57 10.54 18.85
N ASP A 44 20.12 10.83 20.08
CA ASP A 44 21.00 11.00 21.25
C ASP A 44 21.83 9.75 21.51
N SER A 45 21.20 8.57 21.51
CA SER A 45 21.87 7.29 21.75
C SER A 45 22.95 7.02 20.71
N VAL A 46 22.71 7.36 19.43
CA VAL A 46 23.70 7.20 18.34
C VAL A 46 24.89 8.15 18.50
N LEU A 47 24.65 9.39 18.95
CA LEU A 47 25.71 10.41 19.08
C LEU A 47 26.46 10.33 20.41
N GLU A 48 25.89 9.73 21.45
CA GLU A 48 26.45 9.67 22.80
C GLU A 48 27.92 9.21 22.84
N PRO A 49 28.35 8.15 22.11
CA PRO A 49 29.74 7.71 22.10
C PRO A 49 30.75 8.71 21.51
N THR A 50 30.28 9.62 20.65
CA THR A 50 31.13 10.58 19.91
C THR A 50 30.98 12.02 20.42
N LYS A 51 30.19 12.23 21.48
CA LYS A 51 29.77 13.55 21.95
C LYS A 51 30.94 14.50 22.20
N GLU A 52 31.94 14.05 22.95
CA GLU A 52 33.11 14.87 23.30
C GLU A 52 33.95 15.24 22.06
N MET A 53 34.09 14.34 21.10
CA MET A 53 34.77 14.62 19.83
C MET A 53 34.03 15.70 19.02
N VAL A 54 32.70 15.62 18.97
CA VAL A 54 31.87 16.62 18.30
C VAL A 54 31.99 17.98 18.99
N LEU A 55 31.98 18.03 20.33
CA LEU A 55 32.14 19.28 21.08
C LEU A 55 33.52 19.92 20.86
N GLN A 56 34.58 19.10 20.85
CA GLN A 56 35.93 19.57 20.58
C GLN A 56 36.07 20.08 19.13
N ALA A 57 35.47 19.38 18.16
CA ALA A 57 35.42 19.82 16.78
C ALA A 57 34.62 21.13 16.63
N ALA A 58 33.49 21.26 17.32
CA ALA A 58 32.69 22.49 17.31
C ALA A 58 33.49 23.69 17.82
N GLN A 59 34.29 23.53 18.89
CA GLN A 59 35.17 24.57 19.40
C GLN A 59 36.32 24.90 18.43
N THR A 60 36.92 23.88 17.83
CA THR A 60 38.11 24.02 16.98
C THR A 60 37.79 24.66 15.63
N PHE A 61 36.65 24.31 15.04
CA PHE A 61 36.28 24.68 13.68
C PHE A 61 35.15 25.72 13.61
N ALA A 62 34.72 26.29 14.74
CA ALA A 62 33.66 27.30 14.83
C ALA A 62 33.86 28.43 13.81
N GLY A 63 32.85 28.69 12.98
CA GLY A 63 32.84 29.77 12.00
C GLY A 63 33.75 29.54 10.79
N THR A 64 34.36 28.37 10.66
CA THR A 64 35.17 28.00 9.50
C THR A 64 34.33 27.34 8.40
N PRO A 65 34.73 27.42 7.12
CA PRO A 65 34.04 26.70 6.04
C PRO A 65 34.04 25.18 6.19
N LEU A 66 34.89 24.63 7.05
CA LEU A 66 35.03 23.19 7.29
C LEU A 66 34.18 22.69 8.46
N GLU A 67 33.52 23.58 9.21
CA GLU A 67 32.81 23.26 10.45
C GLU A 67 31.85 22.07 10.27
N GLU A 68 30.93 22.15 9.31
CA GLU A 68 29.91 21.12 9.08
C GLU A 68 30.53 19.75 8.73
N THR A 69 31.54 19.75 7.86
CA THR A 69 32.26 18.53 7.44
C THR A 69 33.00 17.91 8.63
N MET A 70 33.68 18.72 9.43
CA MET A 70 34.44 18.23 10.59
C MET A 70 33.52 17.73 11.70
N LEU A 71 32.37 18.36 11.92
CA LEU A 71 31.36 17.89 12.88
C LEU A 71 30.77 16.54 12.48
N ARG A 72 30.45 16.35 11.20
CA ARG A 72 29.99 15.05 10.67
C ARG A 72 31.07 13.97 10.78
N ASN A 73 32.32 14.32 10.45
CA ASN A 73 33.45 13.39 10.60
C ASN A 73 33.66 12.99 12.07
N ALA A 74 33.59 13.94 12.99
CA ALA A 74 33.72 13.68 14.43
C ALA A 74 32.57 12.82 14.97
N ALA A 75 31.35 13.04 14.47
CA ALA A 75 30.18 12.23 14.83
C ALA A 75 30.21 10.82 14.22
N GLY A 76 30.94 10.61 13.12
CA GLY A 76 30.87 9.38 12.33
C GLY A 76 29.56 9.19 11.57
N HIS A 77 28.74 10.25 11.47
CA HIS A 77 27.41 10.22 10.87
C HIS A 77 27.16 11.48 10.02
N LYS A 78 26.13 11.42 9.15
CA LYS A 78 25.69 12.58 8.35
C LYS A 78 24.98 13.66 9.18
N PHE A 79 24.92 13.50 10.50
CA PHE A 79 24.27 14.40 11.45
C PHE A 79 25.10 14.48 12.74
N TYR A 80 24.85 15.52 13.53
CA TYR A 80 25.58 15.80 14.78
C TYR A 80 24.71 16.63 15.74
N ASN A 81 25.17 16.79 16.98
CA ASN A 81 24.57 17.68 17.98
C ASN A 81 25.66 18.39 18.79
N THR A 82 25.70 19.73 18.72
CA THR A 82 26.73 20.56 19.37
C THR A 82 26.37 21.04 20.78
N SER A 83 25.21 20.64 21.32
CA SER A 83 24.83 20.99 22.70
C SER A 83 25.79 20.34 23.69
N PRO A 84 26.20 21.01 24.79
CA PRO A 84 26.95 20.33 25.86
C PRO A 84 26.10 19.27 26.59
N PHE A 85 24.78 19.30 26.41
CA PHE A 85 23.85 18.39 27.06
C PHE A 85 23.74 17.03 26.33
N THR A 86 23.42 16.02 27.12
CA THR A 86 22.85 14.72 26.74
C THR A 86 21.54 14.56 27.50
N PHE A 87 20.72 13.54 27.22
CA PHE A 87 19.51 13.28 28.01
C PHE A 87 19.80 13.19 29.51
N THR A 88 20.90 12.53 29.88
CA THR A 88 21.33 12.41 31.28
C THR A 88 21.71 13.76 31.87
N ARG A 89 22.55 14.56 31.17
CA ARG A 89 23.01 15.87 31.66
C ARG A 89 21.90 16.92 31.75
N LEU A 90 20.82 16.79 30.98
CA LEU A 90 19.66 17.69 31.08
C LEU A 90 19.00 17.63 32.46
N LEU A 91 19.05 16.47 33.13
CA LEU A 91 18.44 16.28 34.44
C LEU A 91 19.23 16.91 35.59
N ASP A 92 20.47 17.35 35.33
CA ASP A 92 21.35 18.00 36.34
C ASP A 92 20.92 19.45 36.62
N ALA A 93 20.09 20.04 35.76
CA ALA A 93 19.56 21.41 35.89
C ALA A 93 18.02 21.42 35.77
N PRO A 94 17.29 20.87 36.76
CA PRO A 94 15.85 20.68 36.69
C PRO A 94 15.06 21.99 36.61
N ASP A 95 15.55 23.07 37.22
CA ASP A 95 14.88 24.39 37.22
C ASP A 95 14.87 25.04 35.82
N ASP A 96 15.87 24.73 34.99
CA ASP A 96 16.03 25.23 33.62
C ASP A 96 15.79 24.13 32.57
N LEU A 97 15.07 23.06 32.93
CA LEU A 97 14.98 21.87 32.08
C LEU A 97 14.35 22.14 30.71
N GLU A 98 13.25 22.90 30.65
CA GLU A 98 12.61 23.26 29.37
C GLU A 98 13.54 24.08 28.46
N PRO A 99 14.10 25.23 28.89
CA PRO A 99 14.98 26.01 28.03
C PRO A 99 16.24 25.22 27.63
N ASN A 100 16.81 24.41 28.52
CA ASN A 100 17.95 23.55 28.21
C ASN A 100 17.60 22.47 27.18
N PHE A 101 16.41 21.84 27.29
CA PHE A 101 15.98 20.83 26.32
C PHE A 101 15.70 21.44 24.94
N ARG A 102 15.12 22.65 24.89
CA ARG A 102 14.95 23.39 23.64
C ARG A 102 16.28 23.73 23.00
N ALA A 103 17.25 24.22 23.79
CA ALA A 103 18.60 24.49 23.32
C ALA A 103 19.29 23.20 22.80
N TYR A 104 19.12 22.08 23.48
CA TYR A 104 19.60 20.77 23.04
C TYR A 104 19.01 20.36 21.68
N CYS A 105 17.69 20.50 21.50
CA CYS A 105 17.03 20.21 20.22
C CYS A 105 17.51 21.14 19.09
N ASN A 106 17.73 22.42 19.40
CA ASN A 106 18.20 23.42 18.43
C ASN A 106 19.67 23.25 18.04
N ALA A 107 20.46 22.52 18.82
CA ALA A 107 21.87 22.25 18.52
C ALA A 107 22.10 21.05 17.59
N PHE A 108 21.04 20.36 17.17
CA PHE A 108 21.13 19.35 16.13
C PHE A 108 21.45 19.97 14.76
N SER A 109 22.12 19.17 13.91
CA SER A 109 22.36 19.53 12.51
C SER A 109 21.06 19.84 11.75
N PRO A 110 21.11 20.67 10.68
CA PRO A 110 19.91 21.14 9.98
C PRO A 110 18.97 20.03 9.50
N ASN A 111 19.51 18.90 9.03
CA ASN A 111 18.73 17.75 8.59
C ASN A 111 17.92 17.09 9.72
N VAL A 112 18.44 17.01 10.94
CA VAL A 112 17.70 16.51 12.10
C VAL A 112 16.69 17.54 12.58
N ARG A 113 17.01 18.84 12.58
CA ARG A 113 16.03 19.88 12.94
C ARG A 113 14.82 19.88 12.01
N GLN A 114 15.02 19.70 10.70
CA GLN A 114 13.92 19.54 9.74
C GLN A 114 13.01 18.35 10.04
N ILE A 115 13.54 17.28 10.63
CA ILE A 115 12.75 16.13 11.11
C ILE A 115 11.95 16.54 12.34
N LEU A 116 12.59 17.18 13.32
CA LEU A 116 11.93 17.57 14.58
C LEU A 116 10.80 18.59 14.36
N GLU A 117 10.95 19.50 13.41
CA GLU A 117 9.95 20.51 13.03
C GLU A 117 8.64 19.92 12.48
N ARG A 118 8.64 18.64 12.10
CA ARG A 118 7.47 17.92 11.59
C ARG A 118 6.56 17.39 12.68
N PHE A 119 7.08 17.18 13.89
CA PHE A 119 6.28 16.80 15.04
C PHE A 119 5.55 18.02 15.60
N LYS A 120 4.33 18.25 15.13
CA LYS A 120 3.49 19.38 15.54
C LYS A 120 2.28 18.84 16.31
N PRO A 121 1.95 19.38 17.50
CA PRO A 121 2.52 20.57 18.15
C PRO A 121 3.51 20.23 19.29
N PHE A 122 4.65 19.58 19.00
CA PHE A 122 5.59 19.15 20.05
C PHE A 122 6.14 20.30 20.92
N GLY A 123 6.45 21.45 20.31
CA GLY A 123 6.93 22.64 21.02
C GLY A 123 5.98 23.12 22.13
N PRO A 124 4.70 23.38 21.83
CA PRO A 124 3.68 23.66 22.85
C PRO A 124 3.52 22.57 23.92
N HIS A 125 3.65 21.29 23.53
CA HIS A 125 3.58 20.18 24.48
C HIS A 125 4.75 20.17 25.47
N LEU A 126 5.95 20.59 25.06
CA LEU A 126 7.07 20.76 25.99
C LEU A 126 6.76 21.78 27.09
N THR A 127 6.18 22.93 26.73
CA THR A 127 5.77 23.96 27.70
C THR A 127 4.69 23.41 28.63
N THR A 128 3.69 22.73 28.09
CA THR A 128 2.63 22.11 28.90
C THR A 128 3.21 21.09 29.88
N MET A 129 4.17 20.25 29.44
CA MET A 129 4.83 19.30 30.33
C MET A 129 5.64 19.97 31.43
N ALA A 130 6.31 21.09 31.14
CA ALA A 130 7.09 21.85 32.11
C ALA A 130 6.17 22.51 33.15
N GLU A 131 5.15 23.24 32.73
CA GLU A 131 4.17 23.91 33.60
C GLU A 131 3.43 22.93 34.52
N LYS A 132 3.19 21.70 34.04
CA LYS A 132 2.51 20.65 34.80
C LYS A 132 3.47 19.75 35.59
N ASN A 133 4.76 20.09 35.63
CA ASN A 133 5.81 19.38 36.35
C ASN A 133 5.97 17.90 35.94
N VAL A 134 5.60 17.54 34.70
CA VAL A 134 5.76 16.18 34.17
C VAL A 134 6.96 16.02 33.24
N LEU A 135 7.54 17.11 32.73
CA LEU A 135 8.69 17.07 31.81
C LEU A 135 9.89 16.30 32.38
N TYR A 136 10.27 16.61 33.63
CA TYR A 136 11.37 15.91 34.30
C TYR A 136 11.10 14.42 34.44
N MET A 137 9.88 14.04 34.85
CA MET A 137 9.51 12.63 35.02
C MET A 137 9.58 11.87 33.69
N VAL A 138 9.11 12.47 32.61
CA VAL A 138 9.15 11.87 31.26
C VAL A 138 10.60 11.71 30.78
N LEU A 139 11.41 12.78 30.82
CA LEU A 139 12.80 12.72 30.36
C LEU A 139 13.65 11.76 31.20
N LYS A 140 13.38 11.65 32.51
CA LYS A 140 14.05 10.70 33.39
C LYS A 140 13.83 9.24 33.00
N GLU A 141 12.67 8.88 32.48
CA GLU A 141 12.47 7.49 32.02
C GLU A 141 13.30 7.20 30.76
N PHE A 142 13.50 8.20 29.88
CA PHE A 142 14.34 8.09 28.69
C PHE A 142 15.85 8.03 28.99
N THR A 143 16.31 8.34 30.21
CA THR A 143 17.73 8.17 30.61
C THR A 143 18.05 6.81 31.19
N THR A 144 17.04 5.96 31.43
CA THR A 144 17.27 4.61 31.94
C THR A 144 17.98 3.75 30.90
N SER A 145 18.76 2.76 31.35
CA SER A 145 19.39 1.77 30.43
C SER A 145 18.37 1.00 29.60
N LYS A 146 17.12 0.90 30.07
CA LYS A 146 16.01 0.32 29.30
C LYS A 146 15.60 1.18 28.10
N ALA A 147 15.86 2.49 28.14
CA ALA A 147 15.62 3.42 27.04
C ALA A 147 16.87 3.68 26.17
N ASP A 148 17.86 2.78 26.21
CA ASP A 148 18.90 2.73 25.19
C ASP A 148 18.31 2.22 23.86
N LEU A 149 18.26 3.12 22.87
CA LEU A 149 17.71 2.91 21.54
C LEU A 149 18.82 2.91 20.45
N HIS A 150 20.09 2.77 20.84
CA HIS A 150 21.19 2.69 19.89
C HIS A 150 20.99 1.48 18.95
N PRO A 151 21.33 1.57 17.65
CA PRO A 151 21.33 0.46 16.69
C PRO A 151 22.05 -0.84 17.12
N SER A 152 22.92 -0.80 18.13
CA SER A 152 23.65 -1.96 18.68
C SER A 152 22.87 -2.71 19.76
N ARG A 153 21.76 -2.12 20.23
CA ARG A 153 20.82 -2.68 21.22
C ARG A 153 19.45 -2.91 20.61
N VAL A 154 19.00 -1.97 19.79
CA VAL A 154 17.74 -2.02 19.05
C VAL A 154 18.08 -1.77 17.60
N SER A 155 18.13 -2.84 16.81
CA SER A 155 18.38 -2.77 15.37
C SER A 155 17.36 -1.85 14.67
N ASN A 156 17.67 -1.40 13.45
CA ASN A 156 16.74 -0.57 12.70
C ASN A 156 15.43 -1.29 12.40
N LEU A 157 15.50 -2.59 12.11
CA LEU A 157 14.32 -3.42 11.96
C LEU A 157 13.46 -3.45 13.23
N GLU A 158 14.06 -3.71 14.39
CA GLU A 158 13.37 -3.67 15.69
C GLU A 158 12.74 -2.30 15.96
N MET A 159 13.47 -1.22 15.68
CA MET A 159 12.94 0.12 15.90
C MET A 159 11.77 0.44 14.97
N GLY A 160 11.83 -0.02 13.72
CA GLY A 160 10.70 0.01 12.81
C GLY A 160 9.47 -0.57 13.52
N TYR A 161 9.52 -1.83 13.94
CA TYR A 161 8.41 -2.46 14.66
C TYR A 161 7.97 -1.72 15.93
N ILE A 162 8.91 -1.13 16.69
CA ILE A 162 8.57 -0.35 17.88
C ILE A 162 7.74 0.88 17.49
N PHE A 163 8.15 1.64 16.47
CA PHE A 163 7.36 2.78 15.99
C PHE A 163 5.99 2.36 15.45
N GLU A 164 5.94 1.26 14.69
CA GLU A 164 4.68 0.74 14.15
C GLU A 164 3.72 0.36 15.28
N GLU A 165 4.23 -0.33 16.31
CA GLU A 165 3.45 -0.72 17.49
C GLU A 165 3.01 0.48 18.32
N LEU A 166 3.87 1.50 18.50
CA LEU A 166 3.52 2.73 19.21
C LEU A 166 2.40 3.47 18.51
N ILE A 167 2.53 3.71 17.20
CA ILE A 167 1.51 4.39 16.42
C ILE A 167 0.22 3.57 16.41
N ARG A 168 0.29 2.23 16.25
CA ARG A 168 -0.88 1.36 16.34
C ARG A 168 -1.63 1.57 17.67
N ARG A 169 -0.92 1.55 18.81
CA ARG A 169 -1.53 1.76 20.13
C ARG A 169 -2.13 3.15 20.30
N PHE A 170 -1.46 4.19 19.80
CA PHE A 170 -2.01 5.54 19.83
C PHE A 170 -3.27 5.62 18.96
N SER A 171 -3.24 5.19 17.71
CA SER A 171 -4.43 5.21 16.83
C SER A 171 -5.60 4.36 17.36
N GLU A 172 -5.35 3.17 17.95
CA GLU A 172 -6.39 2.34 18.59
C GLU A 172 -7.06 3.03 19.77
N ALA A 173 -6.31 3.85 20.54
CA ALA A 173 -6.89 4.64 21.61
C ALA A 173 -7.86 5.74 21.11
N HIS A 174 -7.96 5.96 19.78
CA HIS A 174 -8.80 6.99 19.15
C HIS A 174 -9.90 6.47 18.24
N ASN A 175 -10.04 5.14 18.09
CA ASN A 175 -10.90 4.58 17.05
C ASN A 175 -10.63 5.19 15.66
N GLU A 176 -9.40 5.66 15.41
CA GLU A 176 -8.93 6.01 14.07
C GLU A 176 -8.38 4.74 13.40
N ASP A 177 -8.41 4.68 12.07
CA ASP A 177 -7.98 3.52 11.28
C ASP A 177 -6.45 3.30 11.37
N ALA A 178 -6.00 2.76 12.50
CA ALA A 178 -4.60 2.57 12.89
C ALA A 178 -3.73 1.81 11.88
N GLY A 179 -4.32 0.92 11.08
CA GLY A 179 -3.54 0.04 10.21
C GLY A 179 -3.37 0.53 8.77
N GLN A 180 -3.78 1.77 8.42
CA GLN A 180 -3.40 2.36 7.13
C GLN A 180 -1.88 2.57 6.98
N HIS A 181 -1.10 2.38 8.05
CA HIS A 181 0.30 2.79 8.10
C HIS A 181 1.31 1.65 7.92
N TYR A 182 0.92 0.37 8.01
CA TYR A 182 1.88 -0.74 8.11
C TYR A 182 1.58 -1.95 7.23
N THR A 183 2.61 -2.38 6.51
CA THR A 183 2.62 -3.62 5.74
C THR A 183 3.33 -4.72 6.54
N PRO A 184 2.71 -5.89 6.76
CA PRO A 184 3.37 -7.02 7.40
C PRO A 184 4.66 -7.41 6.67
N ARG A 185 5.64 -7.89 7.42
CA ARG A 185 7.03 -7.98 6.96
C ARG A 185 7.25 -9.17 6.03
N GLU A 186 6.53 -10.25 6.29
CA GLU A 186 6.41 -11.40 5.40
C GLU A 186 5.77 -11.03 4.05
N VAL A 187 4.89 -10.03 4.02
CA VAL A 187 4.30 -9.52 2.76
C VAL A 187 5.33 -8.68 2.01
N ILE A 188 6.07 -7.80 2.71
CA ILE A 188 7.17 -7.03 2.09
C ILE A 188 8.24 -7.99 1.54
N GLU A 189 8.65 -8.99 2.31
CA GLU A 189 9.62 -10.01 1.89
C GLU A 189 9.14 -10.77 0.65
N LEU A 190 7.87 -11.20 0.62
CA LEU A 190 7.27 -11.81 -0.56
C LEU A 190 7.36 -10.89 -1.78
N MET A 191 6.97 -9.62 -1.63
CA MET A 191 7.02 -8.65 -2.74
C MET A 191 8.46 -8.44 -3.24
N VAL A 192 9.44 -8.32 -2.35
CA VAL A 192 10.86 -8.17 -2.71
C VAL A 192 11.36 -9.42 -3.44
N ASN A 193 11.07 -10.63 -2.95
CA ASN A 193 11.43 -11.87 -3.62
C ASN A 193 10.84 -11.96 -5.03
N LEU A 194 9.56 -11.58 -5.20
CA LEU A 194 8.90 -11.56 -6.50
C LEU A 194 9.57 -10.59 -7.47
N LEU A 195 9.92 -9.38 -7.02
CA LEU A 195 10.62 -8.39 -7.84
C LEU A 195 11.99 -8.90 -8.33
N LEU A 196 12.73 -9.58 -7.45
CA LEU A 196 14.08 -10.08 -7.71
C LEU A 196 14.12 -11.42 -8.49
N THR A 197 13.00 -12.14 -8.62
CA THR A 197 12.95 -13.51 -9.17
C THR A 197 13.61 -13.66 -10.57
N HIS A 198 13.59 -12.59 -11.38
CA HIS A 198 14.23 -12.57 -12.71
C HIS A 198 15.25 -11.44 -12.87
N ASP A 199 15.74 -10.84 -11.79
CA ASP A 199 16.76 -9.78 -11.88
C ASP A 199 18.15 -10.29 -11.53
N ASN A 200 18.80 -10.89 -12.53
CA ASN A 200 20.17 -11.33 -12.41
C ASN A 200 21.15 -10.15 -12.29
N ALA A 201 20.82 -8.93 -12.73
CA ALA A 201 21.75 -7.81 -12.74
C ALA A 201 21.94 -7.19 -11.34
N THR A 202 20.85 -6.95 -10.60
CA THR A 202 20.94 -6.51 -9.19
C THR A 202 21.60 -7.59 -8.32
N LEU A 203 21.36 -8.87 -8.63
CA LEU A 203 21.96 -10.00 -7.92
C LEU A 203 23.43 -10.29 -8.32
N ALA A 204 23.87 -9.87 -9.51
CA ALA A 204 25.23 -10.12 -10.02
C ALA A 204 26.24 -8.99 -9.76
N GLY A 205 25.83 -7.87 -9.14
CA GLY A 205 26.76 -6.90 -8.56
C GLY A 205 27.50 -5.98 -9.56
N THR A 206 26.97 -5.74 -10.76
CA THR A 206 27.62 -4.84 -11.72
C THR A 206 27.27 -3.37 -11.45
N GLY A 207 28.00 -2.74 -10.52
CA GLY A 207 28.47 -1.34 -10.54
C GLY A 207 27.49 -0.15 -10.56
N ALA A 208 26.20 -0.32 -10.84
CA ALA A 208 25.22 0.78 -10.84
C ALA A 208 24.39 0.78 -9.55
N THR A 209 24.09 1.98 -9.04
CA THR A 209 23.16 2.14 -7.91
C THR A 209 21.74 1.78 -8.34
N THR A 210 21.17 0.75 -7.72
CA THR A 210 19.76 0.34 -7.91
C THR A 210 18.86 1.29 -7.14
N THR A 211 17.83 1.82 -7.79
CA THR A 211 16.91 2.78 -7.17
C THR A 211 15.56 2.13 -6.84
N ILE A 212 15.11 2.30 -5.60
CA ILE A 212 13.85 1.74 -5.08
C ILE A 212 12.94 2.90 -4.65
N TYR A 213 11.70 2.92 -5.13
CA TYR A 213 10.75 3.98 -4.82
C TYR A 213 9.45 3.46 -4.19
N ASP A 214 9.02 4.13 -3.12
CA ASP A 214 7.69 3.95 -2.52
C ASP A 214 6.90 5.28 -2.55
N PRO A 215 5.83 5.40 -3.38
CA PRO A 215 4.98 6.58 -3.47
C PRO A 215 4.10 6.85 -2.24
N ALA A 216 4.04 5.95 -1.26
CA ALA A 216 3.27 6.11 -0.04
C ALA A 216 4.03 5.44 1.11
N CYS A 217 5.23 5.95 1.40
CA CYS A 217 6.24 5.19 2.14
C CYS A 217 5.97 5.03 3.64
N GLY A 218 5.00 5.77 4.21
CA GLY A 218 4.68 5.70 5.63
C GLY A 218 5.91 5.94 6.50
N THR A 219 6.17 5.03 7.45
CA THR A 219 7.36 5.06 8.31
C THR A 219 8.63 4.50 7.64
N GLY A 220 8.57 4.13 6.36
CA GLY A 220 9.72 3.61 5.59
C GLY A 220 9.98 2.12 5.77
N GLY A 221 9.06 1.36 6.39
CA GLY A 221 9.23 -0.07 6.65
C GLY A 221 9.46 -0.90 5.38
N MET A 222 8.75 -0.56 4.29
CA MET A 222 8.87 -1.23 3.00
C MET A 222 10.25 -1.04 2.36
N LEU A 223 10.73 0.21 2.31
CA LEU A 223 12.07 0.56 1.83
C LEU A 223 13.18 -0.11 2.65
N SER A 224 13.02 -0.07 3.98
CA SER A 224 13.97 -0.63 4.95
C SER A 224 14.16 -2.14 4.80
N VAL A 225 13.04 -2.86 4.69
CA VAL A 225 13.06 -4.32 4.60
C VAL A 225 13.54 -4.75 3.22
N ALA A 226 13.21 -4.00 2.17
CA ALA A 226 13.76 -4.23 0.83
C ALA A 226 15.29 -4.11 0.82
N GLU A 227 15.84 -3.04 1.41
CA GLU A 227 17.29 -2.86 1.55
C GLU A 227 17.94 -4.03 2.29
N GLU A 228 17.45 -4.35 3.50
CA GLU A 228 18.00 -5.44 4.30
C GLU A 228 17.94 -6.78 3.56
N HIS A 229 16.82 -7.07 2.90
CA HIS A 229 16.65 -8.29 2.15
C HIS A 229 17.62 -8.36 0.95
N ILE A 230 17.74 -7.30 0.17
CA ILE A 230 18.66 -7.23 -0.97
C ILE A 230 20.10 -7.38 -0.48
N HIS A 231 20.50 -6.71 0.61
CA HIS A 231 21.85 -6.84 1.17
C HIS A 231 22.15 -8.24 1.73
N ARG A 232 21.15 -8.99 2.19
CA ARG A 232 21.34 -10.41 2.54
C ARG A 232 21.65 -11.28 1.31
N CYS A 233 21.06 -10.96 0.16
CA CYS A 233 21.33 -11.65 -1.10
C CYS A 233 22.63 -11.19 -1.75
N ASN A 234 22.91 -9.89 -1.71
CA ASN A 234 24.09 -9.24 -2.26
C ASN A 234 24.51 -8.07 -1.37
N SER A 235 25.46 -8.32 -0.47
CA SER A 235 25.95 -7.33 0.49
C SER A 235 26.73 -6.18 -0.14
N ALA A 236 27.09 -6.28 -1.43
CA ALA A 236 27.80 -5.25 -2.17
C ALA A 236 26.85 -4.39 -3.04
N ALA A 237 25.54 -4.63 -3.01
CA ALA A 237 24.57 -3.83 -3.76
C ALA A 237 24.60 -2.36 -3.27
N SER A 238 24.65 -1.42 -4.21
CA SER A 238 24.48 0.00 -3.93
C SER A 238 23.02 0.36 -4.16
N LEU A 239 22.31 0.78 -3.10
CA LEU A 239 20.87 1.08 -3.15
C LEU A 239 20.63 2.56 -2.87
N LEU A 240 19.72 3.16 -3.65
CA LEU A 240 19.15 4.48 -3.36
C LEU A 240 17.66 4.32 -3.05
N LEU A 241 17.29 4.62 -1.81
CA LEU A 241 15.92 4.51 -1.32
C LEU A 241 15.21 5.87 -1.46
N CYS A 242 14.11 5.88 -2.21
CA CYS A 242 13.29 7.04 -2.47
C CYS A 242 11.89 6.81 -1.92
N GLY A 243 11.33 7.82 -1.25
CA GLY A 243 10.01 7.72 -0.65
C GLY A 243 9.25 9.02 -0.70
N GLN A 244 7.92 8.94 -0.81
CA GLN A 244 7.05 10.09 -0.63
C GLN A 244 5.95 9.76 0.40
N GLU A 245 5.72 10.68 1.32
CA GLU A 245 4.71 10.54 2.38
C GLU A 245 3.96 11.86 2.56
N ILE A 246 2.66 11.80 2.83
CA ILE A 246 1.79 12.97 3.01
C ILE A 246 1.74 13.43 4.46
N ASN A 247 1.81 12.51 5.42
CA ASN A 247 1.69 12.80 6.84
C ASN A 247 3.05 13.22 7.43
N ASP A 248 3.06 14.37 8.11
CA ASP A 248 4.30 14.98 8.65
C ASP A 248 5.04 14.04 9.63
N GLU A 249 4.34 13.34 10.52
CA GLU A 249 4.96 12.51 11.57
C GLU A 249 5.57 11.22 11.00
N THR A 250 4.82 10.51 10.15
CA THR A 250 5.32 9.30 9.48
C THR A 250 6.48 9.62 8.53
N PHE A 251 6.39 10.75 7.80
CA PHE A 251 7.51 11.29 7.04
C PHE A 251 8.75 11.53 7.92
N ALA A 252 8.59 12.15 9.09
CA ALA A 252 9.68 12.44 10.00
C ALA A 252 10.35 11.15 10.53
N ILE A 253 9.54 10.15 10.87
CA ILE A 253 10.02 8.83 11.30
C ILE A 253 10.80 8.14 10.18
N CYS A 254 10.25 8.11 8.96
CA CYS A 254 10.91 7.55 7.79
C CYS A 254 12.23 8.26 7.50
N LYS A 255 12.23 9.59 7.47
CA LYS A 255 13.44 10.40 7.23
C LYS A 255 14.50 10.18 8.33
N ALA A 256 14.08 10.03 9.59
CA ALA A 256 14.98 9.72 10.70
C ALA A 256 15.62 8.33 10.57
N ASP A 257 14.83 7.30 10.24
CA ASP A 257 15.35 5.94 10.09
C ASP A 257 16.36 5.84 8.93
N MET A 258 16.05 6.45 7.78
CA MET A 258 16.99 6.54 6.64
C MET A 258 18.27 7.26 7.02
N LEU A 259 18.17 8.38 7.74
CA LEU A 259 19.35 9.14 8.17
C LEU A 259 20.25 8.35 9.14
N ILE A 260 19.64 7.62 10.09
CA ILE A 260 20.36 6.78 11.07
C ILE A 260 21.05 5.60 10.37
N LYS A 261 20.46 5.05 9.31
CA LYS A 261 21.07 4.02 8.46
C LYS A 261 22.23 4.52 7.59
N GLY A 262 22.44 5.83 7.54
CA GLY A 262 23.44 6.44 6.65
C GLY A 262 22.95 6.61 5.21
N GLN A 263 21.68 6.33 4.93
CA GLN A 263 21.05 6.56 3.63
C GLN A 263 20.96 8.06 3.32
N ASP A 264 20.69 8.40 2.06
CA ASP A 264 20.42 9.77 1.67
C ASP A 264 18.96 10.14 1.96
N ALA A 265 18.74 10.65 3.17
CA ALA A 265 17.42 11.01 3.68
C ALA A 265 16.74 12.16 2.91
N ASP A 266 17.43 12.87 2.01
CA ASP A 266 16.82 13.90 1.17
C ASP A 266 15.98 13.33 0.02
N TYR A 267 16.09 12.03 -0.23
CA TYR A 267 15.20 11.28 -1.11
C TYR A 267 13.94 10.78 -0.40
N ILE A 268 13.73 11.14 0.87
CA ILE A 268 12.42 11.06 1.51
C ILE A 268 11.77 12.44 1.39
N LYS A 269 10.62 12.49 0.71
CA LYS A 269 9.93 13.74 0.36
C LYS A 269 8.56 13.81 1.02
N LEU A 270 8.20 15.01 1.47
CA LEU A 270 6.89 15.30 2.04
C LEU A 270 5.95 15.86 0.97
N GLY A 271 4.76 15.30 0.86
CA GLY A 271 3.69 15.82 0.02
C GLY A 271 2.72 14.75 -0.45
N ASN A 272 1.52 15.15 -0.87
CA ASN A 272 0.58 14.23 -1.49
C ASN A 272 1.09 13.78 -2.86
N THR A 273 1.31 12.48 -3.04
CA THR A 273 1.82 11.92 -4.30
C THR A 273 0.95 12.20 -5.51
N LEU A 274 -0.38 12.27 -5.35
CA LEU A 274 -1.31 12.47 -6.46
C LEU A 274 -1.33 13.93 -6.94
N SER A 275 -1.29 14.90 -6.02
CA SER A 275 -1.41 16.33 -6.36
C SER A 275 -0.11 17.13 -6.32
N ASN A 276 0.92 16.62 -5.65
CA ASN A 276 2.22 17.27 -5.46
C ASN A 276 3.36 16.25 -5.60
N ASP A 277 3.56 15.80 -6.84
CA ASP A 277 4.64 14.89 -7.20
C ASP A 277 6.03 15.45 -6.86
N GLN A 278 6.75 14.76 -5.99
CA GLN A 278 8.10 15.17 -5.55
C GLN A 278 9.24 14.56 -6.37
N PHE A 279 8.90 13.70 -7.34
CA PHE A 279 9.87 13.04 -8.22
C PHE A 279 9.56 13.23 -9.72
N PRO A 280 9.23 14.45 -10.19
CA PRO A 280 8.82 14.67 -11.59
C PRO A 280 9.92 14.25 -12.57
N GLY A 281 9.52 13.52 -13.62
CA GLY A 281 10.44 12.97 -14.63
C GLY A 281 11.42 11.88 -14.15
N GLN A 282 11.53 11.62 -12.85
CA GLN A 282 12.41 10.57 -12.33
C GLN A 282 11.75 9.19 -12.47
N THR A 283 12.59 8.19 -12.72
CA THR A 283 12.20 6.79 -12.87
C THR A 283 13.12 5.87 -12.07
N PHE A 284 12.59 4.72 -11.66
CA PHE A 284 13.22 3.81 -10.70
C PHE A 284 13.31 2.40 -11.25
N ASP A 285 14.31 1.64 -10.77
CA ASP A 285 14.44 0.22 -11.11
C ASP A 285 13.32 -0.58 -10.46
N TYR A 286 13.00 -0.24 -9.21
CA TYR A 286 11.94 -0.87 -8.43
C TYR A 286 10.94 0.13 -7.89
N VAL A 287 9.66 -0.20 -8.01
CA VAL A 287 8.59 0.47 -7.25
C VAL A 287 7.93 -0.55 -6.33
N LEU A 288 7.92 -0.27 -5.04
CA LEU A 288 7.39 -1.18 -4.03
C LEU A 288 6.44 -0.35 -3.14
N SER A 289 5.14 -0.70 -3.11
CA SER A 289 4.17 0.15 -2.39
C SER A 289 2.94 -0.58 -1.86
N ASN A 290 2.42 -0.07 -0.75
CA ASN A 290 1.10 -0.38 -0.20
C ASN A 290 0.28 0.92 -0.04
N PRO A 291 -0.30 1.46 -1.11
CA PRO A 291 -1.06 2.70 -1.04
C PRO A 291 -2.36 2.54 -0.22
N PRO A 292 -2.94 3.63 0.29
CA PRO A 292 -4.20 3.57 1.03
C PRO A 292 -5.35 3.03 0.17
N PHE A 293 -6.11 2.08 0.71
CA PHE A 293 -7.23 1.45 0.00
C PHE A 293 -8.47 2.34 0.02
N GLY A 294 -9.12 2.53 -1.14
CA GLY A 294 -10.42 3.19 -1.23
C GLY A 294 -10.47 4.63 -0.72
N ARG A 295 -9.33 5.34 -0.70
CA ARG A 295 -9.26 6.73 -0.26
C ARG A 295 -9.84 7.67 -1.32
N GLU A 296 -10.73 8.56 -0.90
CA GLU A 296 -11.25 9.65 -1.73
C GLU A 296 -10.12 10.64 -2.10
N TRP A 297 -10.08 11.09 -3.37
CA TRP A 297 -9.10 12.06 -3.88
C TRP A 297 -9.71 13.41 -4.29
N LYS A 298 -10.78 13.82 -3.62
CA LYS A 298 -11.53 15.05 -3.93
C LYS A 298 -10.67 16.31 -3.83
N ASN A 299 -9.76 16.37 -2.86
CA ASN A 299 -8.86 17.51 -2.67
C ASN A 299 -7.77 17.58 -3.74
N GLU A 300 -7.38 16.42 -4.28
CA GLU A 300 -6.35 16.26 -5.30
C GLU A 300 -6.90 16.43 -6.72
N LYS A 301 -8.23 16.42 -6.86
CA LYS A 301 -8.94 16.34 -8.14
C LYS A 301 -8.43 17.30 -9.20
N ALA A 302 -8.37 18.59 -8.86
CA ALA A 302 -7.99 19.62 -9.83
C ALA A 302 -6.54 19.47 -10.33
N ALA A 303 -5.64 18.97 -9.48
CA ALA A 303 -4.25 18.71 -9.87
C ALA A 303 -4.14 17.46 -10.75
N VAL A 304 -4.84 16.39 -10.35
CA VAL A 304 -4.91 15.12 -11.10
C VAL A 304 -5.52 15.32 -12.49
N GLU A 305 -6.64 16.03 -12.61
CA GLU A 305 -7.28 16.33 -13.90
C GLU A 305 -6.38 17.18 -14.80
N ARG A 306 -5.69 18.17 -14.22
CA ARG A 306 -4.72 18.99 -14.97
C ARG A 306 -3.56 18.17 -15.48
N GLU A 307 -3.05 17.24 -14.66
CA GLU A 307 -1.95 16.36 -15.07
C GLU A 307 -2.40 15.33 -16.10
N ALA A 308 -3.60 14.76 -15.96
CA ALA A 308 -4.17 13.80 -16.91
C ALA A 308 -4.33 14.39 -18.32
N ALA A 309 -4.54 15.69 -18.43
CA ALA A 309 -4.62 16.39 -19.71
C ALA A 309 -3.26 16.60 -20.41
N ARG A 310 -2.15 16.29 -19.74
CA ARG A 310 -0.79 16.45 -20.28
C ARG A 310 -0.30 15.13 -20.88
N PRO A 311 0.25 15.11 -22.11
CA PRO A 311 0.78 13.89 -22.72
C PRO A 311 1.84 13.16 -21.88
N GLU A 312 2.67 13.91 -21.17
CA GLU A 312 3.71 13.42 -20.28
C GLU A 312 3.25 13.19 -18.83
N GLY A 313 1.97 13.39 -18.54
CA GLY A 313 1.38 13.24 -17.20
C GLY A 313 1.15 11.78 -16.82
N ARG A 314 1.12 11.49 -15.52
CA ARG A 314 0.97 10.10 -15.01
C ARG A 314 -0.41 9.51 -15.27
N PHE A 315 -1.44 10.34 -15.39
CA PHE A 315 -2.84 9.91 -15.33
C PHE A 315 -3.56 9.91 -16.69
N GLY A 316 -2.81 9.82 -17.79
CA GLY A 316 -3.35 9.89 -19.15
C GLY A 316 -4.19 8.68 -19.58
N ALA A 317 -4.10 7.54 -18.88
CA ALA A 317 -4.87 6.33 -19.22
C ALA A 317 -6.34 6.41 -18.80
N GLY A 318 -6.69 7.36 -17.92
CA GLY A 318 -8.04 7.54 -17.39
C GLY A 318 -8.02 7.86 -15.91
N LEU A 319 -9.18 8.29 -15.41
CA LEU A 319 -9.36 8.66 -14.00
C LEU A 319 -10.41 7.75 -13.35
N PRO A 320 -10.15 7.16 -12.17
CA PRO A 320 -11.14 6.39 -11.43
C PRO A 320 -12.24 7.30 -10.86
N SER A 321 -13.21 6.73 -10.14
CA SER A 321 -14.16 7.55 -9.38
C SER A 321 -13.44 8.35 -8.29
N ILE A 322 -13.96 9.52 -7.93
CA ILE A 322 -13.38 10.39 -6.89
C ILE A 322 -13.24 9.66 -5.55
N SER A 323 -14.10 8.68 -5.29
CA SER A 323 -14.13 7.88 -4.07
C SER A 323 -13.00 6.85 -3.94
N ASP A 324 -12.24 6.54 -5.00
CA ASP A 324 -11.18 5.53 -4.95
C ASP A 324 -9.95 5.97 -5.76
N SER A 325 -8.83 6.17 -5.05
CA SER A 325 -7.55 6.62 -5.62
C SER A 325 -6.58 5.50 -5.97
N GLN A 326 -6.92 4.23 -5.72
CA GLN A 326 -6.01 3.09 -5.91
C GLN A 326 -5.42 3.00 -7.31
N MET A 327 -6.23 3.19 -8.35
CA MET A 327 -5.77 3.14 -9.73
C MET A 327 -4.90 4.36 -10.12
N LEU A 328 -4.93 5.45 -9.36
CA LEU A 328 -3.99 6.58 -9.54
C LEU A 328 -2.59 6.21 -9.00
N PHE A 329 -2.51 5.49 -7.87
CA PHE A 329 -1.24 4.95 -7.40
C PHE A 329 -0.69 3.87 -8.35
N LEU A 330 -1.56 3.05 -8.93
CA LEU A 330 -1.16 2.07 -9.96
C LEU A 330 -0.56 2.77 -11.20
N GLN A 331 -1.21 3.82 -11.71
CA GLN A 331 -0.66 4.64 -12.79
C GLN A 331 0.65 5.34 -12.39
N THR A 332 0.76 5.81 -11.15
CA THR A 332 2.00 6.38 -10.62
C THR A 332 3.13 5.36 -10.65
N ALA A 333 2.88 4.11 -10.22
CA ALA A 333 3.88 3.06 -10.28
C ALA A 333 4.35 2.82 -11.73
N VAL A 334 3.44 2.67 -12.69
CA VAL A 334 3.78 2.49 -14.11
C VAL A 334 4.60 3.67 -14.63
N ALA A 335 4.19 4.91 -14.37
CA ALA A 335 4.88 6.10 -14.85
C ALA A 335 6.30 6.25 -14.26
N ARG A 336 6.52 5.72 -13.05
CA ARG A 336 7.78 5.80 -12.30
C ARG A 336 8.75 4.65 -12.57
N LEU A 337 8.38 3.66 -13.36
CA LEU A 337 9.32 2.61 -13.75
C LEU A 337 10.24 3.05 -14.88
N LYS A 338 11.55 2.74 -14.74
CA LYS A 338 12.49 2.70 -15.86
C LYS A 338 12.00 1.70 -16.92
N PRO A 339 12.50 1.73 -18.17
CA PRO A 339 12.12 0.77 -19.21
C PRO A 339 12.31 -0.70 -18.80
N GLU A 340 13.33 -1.00 -18.00
CA GLU A 340 13.62 -2.34 -17.45
C GLU A 340 13.02 -2.56 -16.05
N GLY A 341 12.31 -1.56 -15.53
CA GLY A 341 11.86 -1.53 -14.15
C GLY A 341 10.70 -2.48 -13.87
N ARG A 342 10.56 -2.83 -12.59
CA ARG A 342 9.48 -3.68 -12.07
C ARG A 342 8.81 -3.05 -10.87
N ALA A 343 7.51 -3.26 -10.73
CA ALA A 343 6.76 -2.84 -9.56
C ALA A 343 6.02 -4.00 -8.90
N ALA A 344 5.94 -3.94 -7.57
CA ALA A 344 5.03 -4.75 -6.78
C ALA A 344 4.18 -3.79 -5.95
N ILE A 345 2.89 -3.74 -6.23
CA ILE A 345 1.96 -2.83 -5.55
C ILE A 345 0.77 -3.60 -4.99
N ILE A 346 0.47 -3.37 -3.72
CA ILE A 346 -0.70 -3.97 -3.07
C ILE A 346 -1.96 -3.20 -3.46
N GLN A 347 -3.02 -3.92 -3.79
CA GLN A 347 -4.33 -3.39 -4.14
C GLN A 347 -5.41 -4.22 -3.44
N ASN A 348 -6.58 -3.64 -3.18
CA ASN A 348 -7.78 -4.41 -2.84
C ASN A 348 -8.43 -4.98 -4.13
N GLY A 349 -9.63 -5.53 -4.03
CA GLY A 349 -10.35 -6.09 -5.19
C GLY A 349 -10.87 -5.07 -6.21
N SER A 350 -11.05 -3.79 -5.84
CA SER A 350 -11.69 -2.78 -6.70
C SER A 350 -11.00 -2.60 -8.07
N PRO A 351 -9.67 -2.46 -8.16
CA PRO A 351 -8.98 -2.31 -9.44
C PRO A 351 -9.17 -3.47 -10.43
N LEU A 352 -9.56 -4.67 -9.97
CA LEU A 352 -9.72 -5.84 -10.84
C LEU A 352 -10.91 -5.74 -11.80
N PHE A 353 -12.03 -5.12 -11.37
CA PHE A 353 -13.30 -5.22 -12.11
C PHE A 353 -14.16 -3.95 -12.12
N THR A 354 -13.83 -2.92 -11.33
CA THR A 354 -14.70 -1.73 -11.26
C THR A 354 -14.72 -0.95 -12.57
N GLY A 355 -15.87 -0.39 -12.92
CA GLY A 355 -16.06 0.49 -14.09
C GLY A 355 -16.37 -0.25 -15.38
N ASP A 356 -17.38 0.23 -16.10
CA ASP A 356 -17.84 -0.32 -17.39
C ASP A 356 -16.87 -0.03 -18.55
N ALA A 357 -17.11 -0.68 -19.69
CA ALA A 357 -16.38 -0.46 -20.94
C ALA A 357 -16.31 1.03 -21.33
N GLY A 358 -15.10 1.54 -21.58
CA GLY A 358 -14.83 2.95 -21.88
C GLY A 358 -14.95 3.91 -20.69
N SER A 359 -15.11 3.41 -19.46
CA SER A 359 -14.93 4.22 -18.24
C SER A 359 -13.46 4.31 -17.86
N GLY A 360 -13.10 5.33 -17.07
CA GLY A 360 -11.71 5.53 -16.63
C GLY A 360 -11.06 4.29 -16.00
N PRO A 361 -11.67 3.60 -15.02
CA PRO A 361 -11.13 2.35 -14.49
C PRO A 361 -10.87 1.26 -15.54
N SER A 362 -11.80 1.07 -16.48
CA SER A 362 -11.62 0.10 -17.57
C SER A 362 -10.51 0.53 -18.52
N GLU A 363 -10.39 1.81 -18.86
CA GLU A 363 -9.32 2.32 -19.73
C GLU A 363 -7.93 2.25 -19.06
N ILE A 364 -7.84 2.43 -17.74
CA ILE A 364 -6.59 2.22 -17.01
C ILE A 364 -6.16 0.75 -17.07
N ARG A 365 -7.08 -0.20 -16.84
CA ARG A 365 -6.78 -1.63 -16.98
C ARG A 365 -6.37 -1.96 -18.41
N ARG A 366 -7.12 -1.47 -19.39
CA ARG A 366 -6.83 -1.62 -20.82
C ARG A 366 -5.42 -1.13 -21.14
N TYR A 367 -5.06 0.07 -20.71
CA TYR A 367 -3.74 0.65 -20.94
C TYR A 367 -2.63 -0.25 -20.38
N ILE A 368 -2.76 -0.71 -19.13
CA ILE A 368 -1.76 -1.57 -18.50
C ILE A 368 -1.63 -2.92 -19.21
N LEU A 369 -2.76 -3.52 -19.61
CA LEU A 369 -2.81 -4.83 -20.26
C LEU A 369 -2.31 -4.77 -21.72
N GLU A 370 -2.79 -3.81 -22.52
CA GLU A 370 -2.43 -3.67 -23.93
C GLU A 370 -0.98 -3.20 -24.14
N ASN A 371 -0.41 -2.45 -23.19
CA ASN A 371 1.03 -2.15 -23.18
C ASN A 371 1.87 -3.30 -22.60
N ASP A 372 1.25 -4.43 -22.25
CA ASP A 372 1.91 -5.62 -21.70
C ASP A 372 2.67 -5.35 -20.40
N TYR A 373 2.20 -4.42 -19.56
CA TYR A 373 2.85 -4.05 -18.31
C TYR A 373 2.46 -4.94 -17.12
N LEU A 374 1.25 -5.51 -17.09
CA LEU A 374 0.82 -6.39 -16.01
C LEU A 374 1.41 -7.79 -16.18
N ASP A 375 2.30 -8.22 -15.29
CA ASP A 375 3.00 -9.50 -15.41
C ASP A 375 2.35 -10.63 -14.59
N ALA A 376 1.91 -10.32 -13.37
CA ALA A 376 1.15 -11.24 -12.56
C ALA A 376 0.26 -10.54 -11.52
N ILE A 377 -0.75 -11.25 -11.04
CA ILE A 377 -1.53 -10.87 -9.85
C ILE A 377 -1.52 -12.03 -8.87
N ILE A 378 -1.13 -11.76 -7.63
CA ILE A 378 -1.11 -12.74 -6.54
C ILE A 378 -2.21 -12.39 -5.55
N ALA A 379 -3.23 -13.23 -5.39
CA ALA A 379 -4.22 -13.08 -4.33
C ALA A 379 -3.62 -13.54 -3.00
N LEU A 380 -3.54 -12.63 -2.04
CA LEU A 380 -2.99 -12.90 -0.72
C LEU A 380 -4.03 -13.56 0.21
N PRO A 381 -3.60 -14.22 1.31
CA PRO A 381 -4.52 -14.64 2.35
C PRO A 381 -5.28 -13.46 2.97
N ASN A 382 -6.54 -13.68 3.35
CA ASN A 382 -7.32 -12.71 4.11
C ASN A 382 -6.72 -12.52 5.52
N ASP A 383 -7.11 -11.44 6.19
CA ASP A 383 -6.71 -11.15 7.58
C ASP A 383 -5.19 -11.17 7.81
N ILE A 384 -4.38 -10.81 6.81
CA ILE A 384 -2.92 -10.67 6.98
C ILE A 384 -2.51 -9.26 7.37
N PHE A 385 -3.34 -8.25 7.08
CA PHE A 385 -3.08 -6.85 7.41
C PHE A 385 -3.65 -6.46 8.78
N TYR A 386 -3.05 -5.47 9.41
CA TYR A 386 -3.41 -5.06 10.77
C TYR A 386 -4.73 -4.28 10.85
N ASN A 387 -5.11 -3.56 9.80
CA ASN A 387 -6.37 -2.78 9.71
C ASN A 387 -7.52 -3.52 9.03
N THR A 388 -7.28 -4.56 8.25
CA THR A 388 -8.33 -5.06 7.36
C THR A 388 -8.27 -6.56 7.16
N GLY A 389 -9.45 -7.18 7.14
CA GLY A 389 -9.66 -8.57 6.78
C GLY A 389 -10.00 -8.79 5.31
N ILE A 390 -10.00 -7.72 4.50
CA ILE A 390 -10.39 -7.81 3.08
C ILE A 390 -9.39 -8.64 2.26
N ALA A 391 -9.86 -9.17 1.14
CA ALA A 391 -9.01 -9.74 0.11
C ALA A 391 -8.12 -8.66 -0.51
N THR A 392 -6.83 -8.97 -0.62
CA THR A 392 -5.79 -8.08 -1.16
C THR A 392 -4.95 -8.83 -2.18
N TYR A 393 -4.34 -8.07 -3.08
CA TYR A 393 -3.64 -8.60 -4.24
C TYR A 393 -2.32 -7.87 -4.42
N ILE A 394 -1.25 -8.59 -4.71
CA ILE A 394 -0.01 -8.01 -5.22
C ILE A 394 -0.13 -7.96 -6.74
N TRP A 395 -0.10 -6.75 -7.30
CA TRP A 395 0.04 -6.53 -8.73
C TRP A 395 1.53 -6.41 -9.06
N LEU A 396 2.03 -7.35 -9.86
CA LEU A 396 3.38 -7.30 -10.40
C LEU A 396 3.36 -6.66 -11.78
N LEU A 397 4.10 -5.57 -11.93
CA LEU A 397 4.24 -4.84 -13.19
C LEU A 397 5.67 -4.97 -13.71
N CYS A 398 5.84 -5.13 -15.01
CA CYS A 398 7.14 -5.22 -15.66
C CYS A 398 7.09 -4.56 -17.04
N LYS A 399 7.92 -3.55 -17.28
CA LYS A 399 7.97 -2.87 -18.59
C LYS A 399 8.77 -3.63 -19.65
N ASN A 400 9.67 -4.52 -19.24
CA ASN A 400 10.38 -5.44 -20.14
C ASN A 400 10.20 -6.90 -19.69
N LYS A 401 9.04 -7.48 -20.04
CA LYS A 401 8.77 -8.88 -19.75
C LYS A 401 9.76 -9.82 -20.48
N PRO A 402 10.24 -10.88 -19.81
CA PRO A 402 10.94 -11.97 -20.46
C PRO A 402 10.14 -12.53 -21.64
N GLN A 403 10.82 -13.03 -22.66
CA GLN A 403 10.19 -13.45 -23.92
C GLN A 403 9.02 -14.44 -23.72
N ALA A 404 9.15 -15.40 -22.79
CA ALA A 404 8.11 -16.38 -22.49
C ALA A 404 6.82 -15.79 -21.90
N ARG A 405 6.89 -14.60 -21.28
CA ARG A 405 5.78 -13.95 -20.57
C ARG A 405 5.09 -12.84 -21.38
N ARG A 406 5.63 -12.48 -22.56
CA ARG A 406 5.09 -11.40 -23.40
C ARG A 406 3.66 -11.71 -23.87
N GLY A 407 2.78 -10.73 -23.75
CA GLY A 407 1.35 -10.83 -24.07
C GLY A 407 0.55 -11.68 -23.10
N LYS A 408 1.13 -12.09 -21.96
CA LYS A 408 0.53 -12.99 -20.97
C LYS A 408 0.48 -12.38 -19.59
N VAL A 409 -0.48 -12.84 -18.79
CA VAL A 409 -0.64 -12.51 -17.38
C VAL A 409 -0.78 -13.79 -16.58
N GLN A 410 -0.04 -13.90 -15.48
CA GLN A 410 -0.18 -15.02 -14.54
C GLN A 410 -1.02 -14.61 -13.33
N LEU A 411 -2.08 -15.36 -13.04
CA LEU A 411 -2.86 -15.22 -11.81
C LEU A 411 -2.43 -16.31 -10.83
N ILE A 412 -2.09 -15.95 -9.60
CA ILE A 412 -1.67 -16.89 -8.55
C ILE A 412 -2.62 -16.75 -7.36
N ASN A 413 -3.36 -17.81 -7.04
CA ASN A 413 -4.24 -17.83 -5.88
C ASN A 413 -3.48 -18.33 -4.65
N ALA A 414 -2.91 -17.40 -3.87
CA ALA A 414 -2.21 -17.71 -2.62
C ALA A 414 -3.10 -17.53 -1.37
N SER A 415 -4.42 -17.35 -1.54
CA SER A 415 -5.34 -17.06 -0.42
C SER A 415 -5.37 -18.14 0.67
N GLY A 416 -5.07 -19.39 0.30
CA GLY A 416 -4.97 -20.54 1.21
C GLY A 416 -3.55 -20.80 1.77
N LEU A 417 -2.56 -19.99 1.44
CA LEU A 417 -1.16 -20.21 1.84
C LEU A 417 -0.79 -19.36 3.07
N TYR A 418 -1.29 -19.77 4.23
CA TYR A 418 -1.08 -19.06 5.48
C TYR A 418 -1.04 -20.00 6.69
N GLU A 419 -0.52 -19.48 7.81
CA GLU A 419 -0.64 -20.06 9.14
C GLU A 419 -1.53 -19.19 10.02
N LYS A 420 -2.47 -19.81 10.75
CA LYS A 420 -3.33 -19.08 11.70
C LYS A 420 -2.53 -18.66 12.92
N ARG A 421 -2.64 -17.40 13.29
CA ARG A 421 -2.04 -16.87 14.52
C ARG A 421 -2.79 -17.37 15.74
N ARG A 422 -2.04 -17.75 16.77
CA ARG A 422 -2.60 -18.03 18.11
C ARG A 422 -3.24 -16.80 18.74
N LYS A 423 -2.65 -15.62 18.49
CA LYS A 423 -3.15 -14.33 18.98
C LYS A 423 -3.23 -13.33 17.83
N ALA A 424 -4.40 -12.73 17.71
CA ALA A 424 -4.69 -11.61 16.83
C ALA A 424 -3.79 -10.39 17.09
N LEU A 425 -3.46 -9.64 16.04
CA LEU A 425 -2.84 -8.32 16.11
C LEU A 425 -3.70 -7.33 15.31
N GLY A 426 -4.55 -6.53 15.98
CA GLY A 426 -5.58 -5.75 15.29
C GLY A 426 -6.54 -6.67 14.54
N ASN A 427 -6.66 -6.50 13.21
CA ASN A 427 -7.40 -7.40 12.30
C ASN A 427 -6.55 -8.55 11.75
N LYS A 428 -5.23 -8.54 11.95
CA LYS A 428 -4.36 -9.62 11.50
C LYS A 428 -4.63 -10.90 12.27
N ARG A 429 -5.02 -11.97 11.57
CA ARG A 429 -5.27 -13.33 12.07
C ARG A 429 -4.36 -14.37 11.44
N ASN A 430 -3.76 -14.06 10.29
CA ASN A 430 -2.98 -15.00 9.49
C ASN A 430 -1.58 -14.45 9.21
N ASP A 431 -0.57 -15.33 9.17
CA ASP A 431 0.79 -15.03 8.71
C ASP A 431 1.10 -15.83 7.44
N ILE A 432 2.00 -15.33 6.60
CA ILE A 432 2.54 -16.07 5.45
C ILE A 432 3.86 -16.71 5.88
N PRO A 433 3.92 -18.04 6.14
CA PRO A 433 5.15 -18.68 6.58
C PRO A 433 6.18 -18.75 5.43
N GLN A 434 7.45 -18.96 5.78
CA GLN A 434 8.56 -18.90 4.80
C GLN A 434 8.45 -19.95 3.68
N ASP A 435 7.91 -21.13 3.96
CA ASP A 435 7.63 -22.16 2.96
C ASP A 435 6.51 -21.74 1.99
N ALA A 436 5.50 -21.01 2.47
CA ALA A 436 4.48 -20.40 1.64
C ALA A 436 5.07 -19.29 0.75
N ILE A 437 5.92 -18.41 1.29
CA ILE A 437 6.64 -17.39 0.50
C ILE A 437 7.43 -18.08 -0.63
N ALA A 438 8.26 -19.07 -0.28
CA ALA A 438 9.06 -19.82 -1.26
C ALA A 438 8.20 -20.56 -2.29
N LYS A 439 7.02 -21.05 -1.91
CA LYS A 439 6.06 -21.66 -2.84
C LYS A 439 5.48 -20.63 -3.81
N ILE A 440 5.07 -19.46 -3.33
CA ILE A 440 4.52 -18.38 -4.18
C ILE A 440 5.58 -17.90 -5.17
N CYS A 441 6.82 -17.68 -4.71
CA CYS A 441 7.93 -17.27 -5.58
C CYS A 441 8.24 -18.33 -6.65
N ARG A 442 8.22 -19.62 -6.30
CA ARG A 442 8.37 -20.72 -7.28
C ARG A 442 7.25 -20.74 -8.30
N LEU A 443 5.98 -20.65 -7.85
CA LEU A 443 4.84 -20.58 -8.76
C LEU A 443 4.99 -19.43 -9.77
N TYR A 444 5.41 -18.25 -9.31
CA TYR A 444 5.67 -17.11 -10.18
C TYR A 444 6.84 -17.36 -11.15
N GLY A 445 7.99 -17.80 -10.63
CA GLY A 445 9.22 -17.99 -11.40
C GLY A 445 9.15 -19.12 -12.42
N ASP A 446 8.51 -20.25 -12.07
CA ASP A 446 8.35 -21.41 -12.94
C ASP A 446 7.42 -21.11 -14.13
N PHE A 447 6.53 -20.13 -13.98
CA PHE A 447 5.56 -19.71 -15.00
C PHE A 447 4.81 -20.89 -15.63
N ALA A 448 4.24 -21.74 -14.78
CA ALA A 448 3.53 -22.95 -15.18
C ALA A 448 2.08 -22.97 -14.67
N GLU A 449 1.21 -23.66 -15.42
CA GLU A 449 -0.18 -23.93 -15.06
C GLU A 449 -0.28 -24.91 -13.89
N SER A 450 -1.12 -24.60 -12.91
CA SER A 450 -1.48 -25.46 -11.77
C SER A 450 -2.81 -24.99 -11.17
N PRO A 451 -3.42 -25.75 -10.23
CA PRO A 451 -4.63 -25.29 -9.53
C PRO A 451 -4.48 -23.92 -8.83
N LEU A 452 -3.25 -23.54 -8.48
CA LEU A 452 -2.95 -22.25 -7.82
C LEU A 452 -2.36 -21.20 -8.75
N SER A 453 -2.03 -21.53 -10.01
CA SER A 453 -1.37 -20.63 -10.96
C SER A 453 -1.98 -20.82 -12.35
N ARG A 454 -2.65 -19.79 -12.87
CA ARG A 454 -3.29 -19.81 -14.19
C ARG A 454 -2.70 -18.72 -15.09
N ILE A 455 -2.46 -19.02 -16.36
CA ILE A 455 -1.83 -18.14 -17.32
C ILE A 455 -2.83 -17.81 -18.43
N PHE A 456 -2.98 -16.52 -18.71
CA PHE A 456 -3.94 -16.01 -19.67
C PHE A 456 -3.24 -15.13 -20.70
N ASP A 457 -3.77 -15.09 -21.92
CA ASP A 457 -3.42 -14.03 -22.86
C ASP A 457 -4.13 -12.74 -22.46
N VAL A 458 -3.55 -11.58 -22.79
CA VAL A 458 -4.18 -10.28 -22.51
C VAL A 458 -5.63 -10.19 -23.01
N ALA A 459 -5.93 -10.79 -24.17
CA ALA A 459 -7.27 -10.78 -24.76
C ALA A 459 -8.31 -11.57 -23.95
N ASP A 460 -7.91 -12.45 -23.01
CA ASP A 460 -8.85 -13.18 -22.14
C ASP A 460 -9.55 -12.27 -21.11
N PHE A 461 -8.98 -11.10 -20.85
CA PHE A 461 -9.53 -10.11 -19.91
C PHE A 461 -10.38 -9.04 -20.60
N GLY A 462 -10.38 -9.02 -21.92
CA GLY A 462 -11.11 -8.03 -22.69
C GLY A 462 -12.49 -8.53 -23.12
N TYR A 463 -13.43 -7.60 -23.21
CA TYR A 463 -14.75 -7.84 -23.80
C TYR A 463 -15.20 -6.63 -24.61
N THR A 464 -16.07 -6.84 -25.59
CA THR A 464 -16.84 -5.78 -26.23
C THR A 464 -18.21 -5.73 -25.60
N ARG A 465 -18.53 -4.61 -24.93
CA ARG A 465 -19.89 -4.32 -24.49
C ARG A 465 -20.71 -3.84 -25.68
N ILE A 466 -21.61 -4.67 -26.18
CA ILE A 466 -22.51 -4.33 -27.27
C ILE A 466 -23.81 -3.72 -26.74
N THR A 467 -24.38 -2.77 -27.46
CA THR A 467 -25.72 -2.24 -27.16
C THR A 467 -26.75 -2.98 -28.01
N VAL A 468 -27.69 -3.65 -27.34
CA VAL A 468 -28.78 -4.38 -27.95
C VAL A 468 -30.00 -3.47 -28.00
N GLU A 469 -30.38 -3.04 -29.20
CA GLU A 469 -31.57 -2.23 -29.41
C GLU A 469 -32.74 -3.12 -29.85
N ARG A 470 -33.95 -2.73 -29.45
CA ARG A 470 -35.20 -3.38 -29.84
C ARG A 470 -36.16 -2.35 -30.41
N PRO A 471 -37.08 -2.74 -31.30
CA PRO A 471 -38.04 -1.80 -31.87
C PRO A 471 -39.01 -1.30 -30.80
N ALA A 472 -39.42 -0.04 -30.92
CA ALA A 472 -40.57 0.50 -30.20
C ALA A 472 -41.79 -0.36 -30.48
N LEU A 473 -42.44 -0.82 -29.41
CA LEU A 473 -43.72 -1.49 -29.56
C LEU A 473 -44.71 -0.52 -30.23
N PRO A 474 -45.53 -0.99 -31.17
CA PRO A 474 -46.64 -0.18 -31.65
C PRO A 474 -47.49 0.24 -30.44
N ALA A 475 -47.84 1.53 -30.37
CA ALA A 475 -48.72 2.03 -29.31
C ALA A 475 -49.99 1.17 -29.30
N SER A 476 -50.31 0.59 -28.14
CA SER A 476 -51.33 -0.45 -28.03
C SER A 476 -52.68 0.00 -28.57
N GLY A 477 -53.16 -0.71 -29.60
CA GLY A 477 -54.58 -0.93 -29.84
C GLY A 477 -55.29 0.03 -30.78
N THR A 478 -54.97 0.00 -32.08
CA THR A 478 -55.97 -0.21 -33.14
C THR A 478 -55.29 -0.81 -34.36
N GLU A 479 -55.86 -1.88 -34.90
CA GLU A 479 -55.56 -2.34 -36.27
C GLU A 479 -56.08 -1.36 -37.35
N ASP A 480 -56.69 -0.24 -36.96
CA ASP A 480 -57.10 0.83 -37.84
C ASP A 480 -56.72 2.19 -37.23
N ALA A 481 -55.65 2.79 -37.76
CA ALA A 481 -55.44 4.24 -37.68
C ALA A 481 -55.05 4.73 -39.07
N PRO A 482 -55.78 5.71 -39.64
CA PRO A 482 -55.58 6.14 -41.02
C PRO A 482 -54.22 6.81 -41.19
N ALA A 483 -53.71 6.76 -42.42
CA ALA A 483 -52.48 7.40 -42.85
C ALA A 483 -52.32 8.80 -42.23
N ALA A 484 -51.14 9.07 -41.68
CA ALA A 484 -50.80 10.37 -41.10
C ALA A 484 -51.04 11.52 -42.12
N PRO A 485 -51.49 12.71 -41.67
CA PRO A 485 -51.65 13.86 -42.55
C PRO A 485 -50.31 14.23 -43.20
N ALA A 486 -50.34 14.58 -44.48
CA ALA A 486 -49.17 14.85 -45.32
C ALA A 486 -48.30 16.06 -44.90
N ASP A 487 -48.57 16.70 -43.75
CA ASP A 487 -47.99 18.01 -43.36
C ASP A 487 -47.24 18.02 -42.00
N ALA A 488 -46.67 16.89 -41.57
CA ALA A 488 -45.68 16.91 -40.50
C ALA A 488 -44.28 17.31 -41.04
N PRO A 489 -43.57 18.27 -40.42
CA PRO A 489 -42.26 18.71 -40.91
C PRO A 489 -41.26 17.55 -40.88
N LYS A 490 -40.73 17.20 -42.06
CA LYS A 490 -39.68 16.19 -42.23
C LYS A 490 -38.44 16.61 -41.42
N LYS A 491 -38.22 15.98 -40.25
CA LYS A 491 -36.92 16.01 -39.59
C LYS A 491 -35.88 15.44 -40.57
N ARG A 492 -34.99 16.31 -41.02
CA ARG A 492 -33.88 16.00 -41.95
C ARG A 492 -33.01 14.87 -41.39
N GLY A 493 -32.77 13.85 -42.22
CA GLY A 493 -31.70 12.84 -42.00
C GLY A 493 -32.11 11.36 -41.99
N ARG A 494 -33.34 10.96 -42.35
CA ARG A 494 -33.77 9.55 -42.22
C ARG A 494 -33.69 8.76 -43.52
N LYS A 495 -32.88 7.70 -43.54
CA LYS A 495 -33.00 6.60 -44.52
C LYS A 495 -34.28 5.79 -44.20
N PRO A 496 -35.14 5.48 -45.19
CA PRO A 496 -36.32 4.64 -44.97
C PRO A 496 -35.88 3.21 -44.56
N GLY A 497 -36.52 2.63 -43.54
CA GLY A 497 -36.36 1.21 -43.16
C GLY A 497 -35.66 0.88 -41.83
N LYS A 498 -35.10 1.85 -41.08
CA LYS A 498 -34.55 1.55 -39.73
C LYS A 498 -35.64 1.60 -38.65
N PRO A 499 -35.86 0.53 -37.86
CA PRO A 499 -36.81 0.53 -36.76
C PRO A 499 -36.46 1.62 -35.74
N ARG A 500 -37.47 2.24 -35.12
CA ARG A 500 -37.23 3.18 -34.02
C ARG A 500 -36.87 2.37 -32.79
N ALA A 501 -35.69 2.59 -32.22
CA ALA A 501 -35.27 1.95 -30.97
C ALA A 501 -36.16 2.38 -29.79
N ASP A 502 -36.49 1.43 -28.93
CA ASP A 502 -37.14 1.65 -27.63
C ASP A 502 -36.09 1.70 -26.52
N ALA A 503 -35.89 2.87 -25.93
CA ALA A 503 -34.92 3.03 -24.85
C ALA A 503 -35.27 2.19 -23.61
N SER A 504 -36.54 1.85 -23.38
CA SER A 504 -36.98 1.03 -22.24
C SER A 504 -36.71 -0.47 -22.41
N ARG A 505 -36.47 -0.91 -23.65
CA ARG A 505 -36.19 -2.31 -24.02
C ARG A 505 -34.74 -2.50 -24.47
N ARG A 506 -33.92 -1.46 -24.35
CA ARG A 506 -32.50 -1.51 -24.65
C ARG A 506 -31.79 -2.33 -23.58
N ASP A 507 -30.89 -3.19 -24.03
CA ASP A 507 -30.02 -3.96 -23.15
C ASP A 507 -28.56 -3.86 -23.60
N THR A 508 -27.66 -4.47 -22.84
CA THR A 508 -26.24 -4.56 -23.16
C THR A 508 -25.70 -5.93 -22.83
N GLU A 509 -24.87 -6.46 -23.72
CA GLU A 509 -24.20 -7.75 -23.55
C GLU A 509 -22.68 -7.55 -23.57
N ASN A 510 -21.96 -8.34 -22.79
CA ASN A 510 -20.50 -8.33 -22.78
C ASN A 510 -19.98 -9.56 -23.55
N VAL A 511 -19.45 -9.35 -24.75
CA VAL A 511 -18.91 -10.42 -25.60
C VAL A 511 -17.40 -10.51 -25.41
N PRO A 512 -16.81 -11.66 -25.02
CA PRO A 512 -15.36 -11.81 -24.92
C PRO A 512 -14.62 -11.41 -26.21
N LEU A 513 -13.45 -10.77 -26.12
CA LEU A 513 -12.72 -10.32 -27.32
C LEU A 513 -12.28 -11.46 -28.26
N LYS A 514 -12.16 -12.67 -27.74
CA LYS A 514 -11.81 -13.87 -28.53
C LYS A 514 -13.01 -14.49 -29.25
N GLU A 515 -14.22 -13.98 -29.03
CA GLU A 515 -15.45 -14.51 -29.64
C GLU A 515 -15.99 -13.57 -30.72
N ASP A 516 -16.56 -14.15 -31.78
CA ASP A 516 -17.24 -13.36 -32.81
C ASP A 516 -18.57 -12.82 -32.28
N ILE A 517 -18.74 -11.50 -32.39
CA ILE A 517 -19.90 -10.78 -31.86
C ILE A 517 -21.21 -11.26 -32.49
N GLN A 518 -21.22 -11.52 -33.80
CA GLN A 518 -22.44 -11.94 -34.50
C GLN A 518 -22.83 -13.37 -34.11
N ALA A 519 -21.86 -14.26 -33.97
CA ALA A 519 -22.07 -15.62 -33.50
C ALA A 519 -22.60 -15.65 -32.06
N TYR A 520 -22.03 -14.85 -31.14
CA TYR A 520 -22.55 -14.71 -29.78
C TYR A 520 -23.98 -14.18 -29.80
N PHE A 521 -24.24 -13.10 -30.55
CA PHE A 521 -25.56 -12.46 -30.62
C PHE A 521 -26.64 -13.40 -31.15
N ALA A 522 -26.32 -14.19 -32.17
CA ALA A 522 -27.23 -15.19 -32.72
C ALA A 522 -27.54 -16.33 -31.74
N ARG A 523 -26.58 -16.71 -30.88
CA ARG A 523 -26.71 -17.81 -29.92
C ARG A 523 -27.38 -17.39 -28.61
N GLU A 524 -27.00 -16.25 -28.06
CA GLU A 524 -27.40 -15.84 -26.70
C GLU A 524 -28.51 -14.79 -26.68
N VAL A 525 -28.67 -13.98 -27.73
CA VAL A 525 -29.64 -12.87 -27.73
C VAL A 525 -30.87 -13.16 -28.60
N LEU A 526 -30.67 -13.51 -29.87
CA LEU A 526 -31.78 -13.71 -30.81
C LEU A 526 -32.82 -14.77 -30.40
N PRO A 527 -32.48 -15.87 -29.70
CA PRO A 527 -33.50 -16.83 -29.23
C PRO A 527 -34.51 -16.23 -28.24
N PHE A 528 -34.11 -15.21 -27.48
CA PHE A 528 -34.97 -14.54 -26.49
C PHE A 528 -35.52 -13.19 -27.01
N ALA A 529 -34.82 -12.56 -27.95
CA ALA A 529 -35.22 -11.30 -28.58
C ALA A 529 -34.99 -11.33 -30.11
N PRO A 530 -35.88 -11.99 -30.89
CA PRO A 530 -35.73 -12.12 -32.34
C PRO A 530 -35.78 -10.80 -33.11
N ASP A 531 -36.35 -9.76 -32.50
CA ASP A 531 -36.51 -8.41 -33.06
C ASP A 531 -35.31 -7.49 -32.78
N ALA A 532 -34.29 -7.97 -32.07
CA ALA A 532 -33.16 -7.16 -31.63
C ALA A 532 -32.09 -6.96 -32.71
N TRP A 533 -31.36 -5.84 -32.63
CA TRP A 533 -30.15 -5.60 -33.42
C TRP A 533 -29.07 -4.91 -32.60
N ILE A 534 -27.83 -5.00 -33.05
CA ILE A 534 -26.68 -4.37 -32.39
C ILE A 534 -26.52 -2.92 -32.88
N ASP A 535 -26.36 -1.99 -31.94
CA ASP A 535 -25.86 -0.64 -32.24
C ASP A 535 -24.33 -0.58 -32.06
N GLU A 536 -23.62 -0.86 -33.16
CA GLU A 536 -22.16 -0.87 -33.21
C GLU A 536 -21.55 0.48 -32.79
N SER A 537 -22.23 1.59 -33.05
CA SER A 537 -21.72 2.93 -32.71
C SER A 537 -21.62 3.20 -31.20
N LYS A 538 -22.34 2.41 -30.41
CA LYS A 538 -22.32 2.47 -28.94
C LYS A 538 -21.51 1.34 -28.32
N SER A 539 -20.98 0.44 -29.12
CA SER A 539 -20.21 -0.69 -28.63
C SER A 539 -18.84 -0.21 -28.16
N LYS A 540 -18.42 -0.66 -26.98
CA LYS A 540 -17.15 -0.22 -26.37
C LYS A 540 -16.38 -1.43 -25.89
N VAL A 541 -15.06 -1.38 -26.03
CA VAL A 541 -14.16 -2.37 -25.44
C VAL A 541 -14.00 -2.05 -23.96
N GLY A 542 -14.11 -3.07 -23.13
CA GLY A 542 -13.82 -3.03 -21.70
C GLY A 542 -12.84 -4.11 -21.32
N TYR A 543 -12.22 -3.95 -20.15
CA TYR A 543 -11.34 -4.96 -19.57
C TYR A 543 -11.73 -5.20 -18.12
N GLU A 544 -11.74 -6.47 -17.71
CA GLU A 544 -11.97 -6.92 -16.34
C GLU A 544 -11.12 -8.15 -16.04
N ILE A 545 -10.71 -8.31 -14.79
CA ILE A 545 -9.95 -9.46 -14.32
C ILE A 545 -10.82 -10.18 -13.27
N PRO A 546 -11.73 -11.09 -13.69
CA PRO A 546 -12.62 -11.80 -12.78
C PRO A 546 -11.86 -12.88 -12.02
N PHE A 547 -10.92 -12.48 -11.16
CA PHE A 547 -9.94 -13.35 -10.50
C PHE A 547 -10.60 -14.58 -9.85
N THR A 548 -11.64 -14.37 -9.04
CA THR A 548 -12.35 -15.44 -8.32
C THR A 548 -13.01 -16.45 -9.27
N ARG A 549 -13.52 -16.01 -10.42
CA ARG A 549 -14.13 -16.89 -11.44
C ARG A 549 -13.13 -17.89 -12.01
N TYR A 550 -11.86 -17.49 -12.15
CA TYR A 550 -10.82 -18.38 -12.66
C TYR A 550 -10.34 -19.43 -11.67
N PHE A 551 -10.58 -19.27 -10.37
CA PHE A 551 -10.23 -20.29 -9.37
C PHE A 551 -11.44 -20.94 -8.72
N TYR A 552 -12.64 -20.70 -9.26
CA TYR A 552 -13.86 -21.33 -8.80
C TYR A 552 -13.91 -22.78 -9.27
N GLU A 553 -13.87 -23.71 -8.32
CA GLU A 553 -14.17 -25.11 -8.55
C GLU A 553 -15.62 -25.38 -8.12
N TYR A 554 -16.47 -25.78 -9.07
CA TYR A 554 -17.84 -26.16 -8.75
C TYR A 554 -17.85 -27.40 -7.86
N THR A 555 -18.30 -27.22 -6.63
CA THR A 555 -18.57 -28.33 -5.72
C THR A 555 -20.07 -28.63 -5.80
N PRO A 556 -20.50 -29.77 -6.37
CA PRO A 556 -21.91 -30.13 -6.39
C PRO A 556 -22.43 -30.23 -4.94
N PRO A 557 -23.65 -29.74 -4.67
CA PRO A 557 -24.26 -29.92 -3.36
C PRO A 557 -24.34 -31.41 -3.04
N ARG A 558 -24.04 -31.77 -1.79
CA ARG A 558 -24.16 -33.16 -1.32
C ARG A 558 -25.61 -33.63 -1.51
N PRO A 559 -25.85 -34.89 -1.96
CA PRO A 559 -27.19 -35.43 -2.08
C PRO A 559 -27.94 -35.35 -0.75
N ALA A 560 -29.21 -34.92 -0.78
CA ALA A 560 -30.04 -34.77 0.41
C ALA A 560 -30.16 -36.05 1.24
N ALA A 561 -30.11 -37.23 0.58
CA ALA A 561 -30.14 -38.53 1.24
C ALA A 561 -28.92 -38.79 2.14
N GLU A 562 -27.72 -38.35 1.72
CA GLU A 562 -26.50 -38.51 2.53
C GLU A 562 -26.51 -37.57 3.74
N LEU A 563 -27.01 -36.34 3.57
CA LEU A 563 -27.17 -35.39 4.66
C LEU A 563 -28.18 -35.88 5.70
N ALA A 564 -29.26 -36.55 5.26
CA ALA A 564 -30.26 -37.12 6.17
C ALA A 564 -29.70 -38.26 7.02
N VAL A 565 -28.86 -39.13 6.45
CA VAL A 565 -28.19 -40.20 7.20
C VAL A 565 -27.23 -39.62 8.23
N GLU A 566 -26.39 -38.65 7.84
CA GLU A 566 -25.43 -38.03 8.75
C GLU A 566 -26.12 -37.24 9.88
N LEU A 567 -27.22 -36.53 9.58
CA LEU A 567 -28.03 -35.84 10.59
C LEU A 567 -28.59 -36.83 11.60
N HIS A 568 -29.09 -37.98 11.13
CA HIS A 568 -29.61 -39.04 12.00
C HIS A 568 -28.50 -39.66 12.87
N GLU A 569 -27.32 -39.90 12.31
CA GLU A 569 -26.16 -40.38 13.08
C GLU A 569 -25.71 -39.35 14.14
N LEU A 570 -25.73 -38.06 13.82
CA LEU A 570 -25.46 -36.97 14.75
C LEU A 570 -26.51 -36.91 15.86
N GLU A 571 -27.80 -37.03 15.54
CA GLU A 571 -28.89 -37.09 16.52
C GLU A 571 -28.72 -38.27 17.48
N LEU A 572 -28.35 -39.46 16.97
CA LEU A 572 -28.08 -40.64 17.78
C LEU A 572 -26.91 -40.41 18.74
N ARG A 573 -25.78 -39.88 18.25
CA ARG A 573 -24.61 -39.56 19.11
C ARG A 573 -24.92 -38.49 20.15
N LEU A 574 -25.73 -37.49 19.79
CA LEU A 574 -26.16 -36.45 20.71
C LEU A 574 -27.08 -37.03 21.79
N GLY A 575 -27.99 -37.93 21.40
CA GLY A 575 -28.87 -38.66 22.31
C GLY A 575 -28.11 -39.55 23.29
N GLU A 576 -27.11 -40.31 22.80
CA GLU A 576 -26.22 -41.12 23.64
C GLU A 576 -25.40 -40.25 24.61
N SER A 577 -24.87 -39.12 24.15
CA SER A 577 -24.11 -38.19 24.99
C SER A 577 -24.99 -37.52 26.05
N LEU A 578 -26.24 -37.18 25.71
CA LEU A 578 -27.21 -36.62 26.66
C LEU A 578 -27.64 -37.66 27.68
N ALA A 579 -27.93 -38.90 27.27
CA ALA A 579 -28.27 -39.98 28.19
C ALA A 579 -27.15 -40.24 29.21
N ALA A 580 -25.90 -40.28 28.75
CA ALA A 580 -24.73 -40.42 29.62
C ALA A 580 -24.53 -39.24 30.61
N LEU A 581 -25.07 -38.06 30.31
CA LEU A 581 -25.02 -36.87 31.19
C LEU A 581 -26.09 -36.86 32.28
N PHE A 582 -27.14 -37.69 32.15
CA PHE A 582 -28.27 -37.77 33.09
C PHE A 582 -28.36 -39.13 33.81
N GLU A 583 -27.36 -40.00 33.65
CA GLU A 583 -27.24 -41.29 34.35
C GLU A 583 -26.32 -41.26 35.60
N ASP A 584 -25.87 -40.07 36.06
CA ASP A 584 -25.18 -39.88 37.35
C ASP A 584 -26.07 -39.18 38.41
#